data_AF-A0A938JRQ5-F1
#
_entry.id   AF-A0A938JRQ5-F1
#
_cell.length_a   1.000
_cell.length_b   1.000
_cell.length_c   1.000
_cell.angle_alpha   90.00
_cell.angle_beta   90.00
_cell.angle_gamma   90.00
#
_symmetry.space_group_name_H-M   'P 1'
#
loop_
_entity.id
_entity.type
_entity.pdbx_description
1 polymer ?
#
loop_
_entity_poly.entity_id
_entity_poly.type
_entity_poly.pdbx_seq_one_letter_code
_entity_poly.pdbx_strand_id
1 'polypeptide(L)'
;SLVTGSLWGRLTWGTYWVWDARLTTTLFLLITYVGYLAVRRLGGTQRQRARRSAVLALLAVLEIPLVHFSVELWRSLHQEASVANPNARVELDGLMLFSLFLGVVTFTLFYVWLVLHRQRVLALEDTVADRGLDEAIRDRRNEAVG
;
A
#
# COMPACT_ATOMS: atom_id res chain seq x y z
N SER A 1 -8.71 4.46 6.47
CA SER A 1 -7.80 4.98 7.51
C SER A 1 -8.15 6.41 7.91
N LEU A 2 -8.07 7.43 7.04
CA LEU A 2 -8.35 8.82 7.45
C LEU A 2 -9.78 9.06 7.96
N VAL A 3 -10.80 8.51 7.32
CA VAL A 3 -12.20 8.67 7.78
C VAL A 3 -12.40 8.08 9.17
N THR A 4 -12.04 6.81 9.35
CA THR A 4 -12.10 6.14 10.65
C THR A 4 -11.23 6.83 11.71
N GLY A 5 -10.06 7.34 11.31
CA GLY A 5 -9.16 8.12 12.17
C GLY A 5 -9.76 9.45 12.60
N SER A 6 -10.44 10.18 11.70
CA SER A 6 -11.10 11.46 12.02
C SER A 6 -12.25 11.27 13.03
N LEU A 7 -13.00 10.17 12.91
CA LEU A 7 -14.07 9.82 13.86
C LEU A 7 -13.50 9.54 15.25
N TRP A 8 -12.39 8.82 15.34
CA TRP A 8 -11.69 8.59 16.60
C TRP A 8 -11.05 9.87 17.16
N GLY A 9 -10.47 10.71 16.31
CA GLY A 9 -9.89 12.00 16.71
C GLY A 9 -10.90 12.94 17.35
N ARG A 10 -12.16 12.92 16.90
CA ARG A 10 -13.26 13.64 17.56
C ARG A 10 -13.48 13.19 19.01
N LEU A 11 -13.35 11.88 19.28
CA LEU A 11 -13.51 11.32 20.62
C LEU A 11 -12.31 11.61 21.53
N THR A 12 -11.08 11.53 20.99
CA THR A 12 -9.85 11.66 21.78
C THR A 12 -9.41 13.12 21.97
N TRP A 13 -9.57 13.96 20.95
CA TRP A 13 -9.03 15.33 20.91
C TRP A 13 -10.10 16.40 20.66
N GLY A 14 -11.39 16.04 20.57
CA GLY A 14 -12.49 16.99 20.40
C GLY A 14 -12.63 17.59 18.99
N THR A 15 -11.77 17.23 18.04
CA THR A 15 -11.81 17.72 16.65
C THR A 15 -11.63 16.58 15.64
N TYR A 16 -12.28 16.69 14.48
CA TYR A 16 -12.13 15.71 13.40
C TYR A 16 -10.79 15.84 12.67
N TRP A 17 -10.21 17.04 12.67
CA TRP A 17 -9.01 17.33 11.90
C TRP A 17 -8.21 18.47 12.50
N VAL A 18 -6.89 18.35 12.39
CA VAL A 18 -5.93 19.43 12.61
C VAL A 18 -4.92 19.40 11.46
N TRP A 19 -4.49 20.57 11.02
CA TRP A 19 -3.53 20.71 9.92
C TRP A 19 -2.08 20.60 10.41
N ASP A 20 -1.78 19.56 11.20
CA ASP A 20 -0.41 19.29 11.62
C ASP A 20 0.36 18.50 10.55
N ALA A 21 1.68 18.43 10.71
CA ALA A 21 2.55 17.77 9.73
C ALA A 21 2.22 16.28 9.57
N ARG A 22 1.83 15.59 10.65
CA ARG A 22 1.54 14.15 10.65
C ARG A 22 0.29 13.81 9.84
N LEU A 23 -0.81 14.50 10.12
CA LEU A 23 -2.07 14.28 9.42
C LEU A 23 -2.01 14.78 7.98
N THR A 24 -1.38 15.92 7.74
CA THR A 24 -1.25 16.50 6.40
C THR A 24 -0.40 15.62 5.49
N THR A 25 0.77 15.15 5.94
CA THR A 25 1.62 14.26 5.14
C THR A 25 0.96 12.91 4.89
N THR A 26 0.19 12.39 5.85
CA THR A 26 -0.60 11.16 5.67
C THR A 26 -1.74 11.35 4.67
N LEU A 27 -2.37 12.54 4.62
CA LEU A 27 -3.36 12.89 3.59
C LEU A 27 -2.72 12.95 2.20
N PHE A 28 -1.56 13.58 2.07
CA PHE A 28 -0.80 13.57 0.81
C PHE A 28 -0.48 12.14 0.37
N LEU A 29 0.02 11.30 1.28
CA LEU A 29 0.29 9.89 1.00
C LEU A 29 -0.96 9.15 0.49
N LEU A 30 -2.13 9.39 1.08
CA LEU A 30 -3.38 8.80 0.61
C LEU A 30 -3.72 9.26 -0.81
N ILE A 31 -3.63 10.56 -1.09
CA ILE A 31 -3.92 11.14 -2.41
C ILE A 31 -2.95 10.56 -3.45
N THR A 32 -1.66 10.52 -3.14
CA THR A 32 -0.62 9.95 -4.00
C THR A 32 -0.87 8.46 -4.27
N TYR A 33 -1.28 7.69 -3.25
CA TYR A 33 -1.64 6.28 -3.41
C TYR A 33 -2.85 6.07 -4.33
N VAL A 34 -3.92 6.84 -4.13
CA VAL A 34 -5.11 6.81 -5.00
C VAL A 34 -4.74 7.22 -6.43
N GLY A 35 -3.93 8.26 -6.58
CA GLY A 35 -3.41 8.72 -7.87
C GLY A 35 -2.58 7.65 -8.58
N TYR A 36 -1.72 6.94 -7.87
CA TYR A 36 -0.96 5.81 -8.41
C TYR A 36 -1.88 4.70 -8.94
N LEU A 37 -2.90 4.31 -8.17
CA LEU A 37 -3.87 3.30 -8.61
C LEU A 37 -4.68 3.77 -9.82
N ALA A 38 -5.08 5.05 -9.86
CA ALA A 38 -5.77 5.65 -10.99
C ALA A 38 -4.91 5.62 -12.25
N VAL A 39 -3.64 6.04 -12.17
CA VAL A 39 -2.71 6.01 -13.31
C VAL A 39 -2.44 4.59 -13.80
N ARG A 40 -2.36 3.62 -12.89
CA ARG A 40 -2.19 2.22 -13.27
C ARG A 40 -3.40 1.68 -14.05
N ARG A 41 -4.57 2.28 -13.89
CA ARG A 41 -5.80 1.94 -14.63
C ARG A 41 -6.06 2.79 -15.88
N LEU A 42 -5.27 3.83 -16.12
CA LEU A 42 -5.41 4.65 -17.33
C LEU A 42 -5.14 3.80 -18.58
N GLY A 43 -5.89 4.11 -19.65
CA GLY A 43 -5.66 3.54 -20.97
C GLY A 43 -4.31 3.99 -21.58
N GLY A 44 -3.94 3.33 -22.68
CA GLY A 44 -2.68 3.55 -23.39
C GLY A 44 -1.85 2.27 -23.47
N THR A 45 -0.69 2.38 -24.13
CA THR A 45 0.19 1.21 -24.29
C THR A 45 0.77 0.77 -22.94
N GLN A 46 1.14 -0.50 -22.83
CA GLN A 46 1.76 -1.04 -21.63
C GLN A 46 2.98 -0.21 -21.18
N ARG A 47 3.79 0.25 -22.14
CA ARG A 47 4.97 1.09 -21.88
C ARG A 47 4.62 2.47 -21.34
N GLN A 48 3.57 3.11 -21.85
CA GLN A 48 3.09 4.40 -21.34
C GLN A 48 2.57 4.27 -19.91
N ARG A 49 1.75 3.24 -19.63
CA ARG A 49 1.23 2.95 -18.28
C ARG A 49 2.37 2.68 -17.30
N ALA A 50 3.35 1.86 -17.70
CA ALA A 50 4.53 1.57 -16.88
C ALA A 50 5.33 2.84 -16.56
N ARG A 51 5.61 3.68 -17.56
CA ARG A 51 6.38 4.93 -17.36
C ARG A 51 5.67 5.92 -16.44
N ARG A 52 4.37 6.16 -16.64
CA ARG A 52 3.58 7.06 -15.79
C ARG A 52 3.48 6.54 -14.35
N SER A 53 3.27 5.23 -14.18
CA SER A 53 3.20 4.59 -12.87
C SER A 53 4.55 4.66 -12.14
N ALA A 54 5.66 4.46 -12.84
CA ALA A 54 7.00 4.53 -12.26
C ALA A 54 7.34 5.94 -11.73
N VAL A 55 6.97 7.00 -12.46
CA VAL A 55 7.16 8.38 -12.01
C VAL A 55 6.40 8.65 -10.71
N LEU A 56 5.12 8.25 -10.65
CA LEU A 56 4.33 8.41 -9.42
C LEU A 56 4.86 7.55 -8.27
N ALA A 57 5.32 6.33 -8.56
CA ALA A 57 5.93 5.47 -7.54
C ALA A 57 7.19 6.11 -6.94
N LEU A 58 8.02 6.77 -7.76
CA LEU A 58 9.20 7.48 -7.29
C LEU A 58 8.82 8.63 -6.35
N LEU A 59 7.79 9.41 -6.69
CA LEU A 59 7.27 10.48 -5.82
C LEU A 59 6.72 9.91 -4.50
N ALA A 60 5.95 8.82 -4.55
CA ALA A 60 5.43 8.16 -3.36
C ALA A 60 6.53 7.66 -2.42
N VAL A 61 7.66 7.18 -2.96
CA VAL A 61 8.82 6.75 -2.16
C VAL A 61 9.41 7.92 -1.38
N LEU A 62 9.43 9.13 -1.95
CA LEU A 62 9.91 10.33 -1.26
C LEU A 62 8.96 10.79 -0.13
N GLU A 63 7.68 10.47 -0.21
CA GLU A 63 6.72 10.77 0.85
C GLU A 63 6.92 9.89 2.09
N ILE A 64 7.50 8.68 1.95
CA ILE A 64 7.75 7.77 3.07
C ILE A 64 8.62 8.42 4.17
N PRO A 65 9.84 8.91 3.88
CA PRO A 65 10.65 9.59 4.90
C PRO A 65 9.97 10.87 5.40
N LEU A 66 9.26 11.61 4.55
CA LEU A 66 8.53 12.82 4.94
C LEU A 66 7.47 12.51 6.00
N VAL A 67 6.65 11.48 5.79
CA VAL A 67 5.63 11.03 6.76
C VAL A 67 6.28 10.51 8.03
N HIS A 68 7.37 9.74 7.92
CA HIS A 68 8.08 9.23 9.10
C HIS A 68 8.61 10.37 9.99
N PHE A 69 9.38 11.29 9.41
CA PHE A 69 9.98 12.39 10.15
C PHE A 69 8.96 13.47 10.55
N SER A 70 7.74 13.46 9.99
CA SER A 70 6.66 14.34 10.44
C SER A 70 6.32 14.17 11.93
N VAL A 71 6.60 12.99 12.50
CA VAL A 71 6.36 12.63 13.90
C VAL A 71 7.36 13.29 14.83
N GLU A 72 8.62 13.42 14.41
CA GLU A 72 9.74 13.84 15.26
C GLU A 72 10.07 15.33 15.07
N LEU A 73 9.97 15.84 13.85
CA LEU A 73 10.40 17.20 13.51
C LEU A 73 9.38 18.28 13.87
N TRP A 74 8.10 17.93 14.03
CA TRP A 74 7.03 18.89 14.33
C TRP A 74 6.26 18.54 15.58
N ARG A 75 5.98 19.57 16.39
CA ARG A 75 5.06 19.45 17.51
C ARG A 75 3.65 19.18 16.99
N SER A 76 3.01 18.17 17.57
CA SER A 76 1.64 17.77 17.24
C SER A 76 0.86 17.40 18.51
N LEU A 77 -0.46 17.31 18.40
CA LEU A 77 -1.34 16.81 19.48
C LEU A 77 -1.22 15.29 19.68
N HIS A 78 -0.48 14.63 18.79
CA HIS A 78 -0.34 13.19 18.77
C HIS A 78 0.86 12.76 19.60
N GLN A 79 0.71 11.65 20.31
CA GLN A 79 1.79 10.99 21.04
C GLN A 79 3.00 10.67 20.15
N GLU A 80 4.19 10.70 20.76
CA GLU A 80 5.47 10.31 20.15
C GLU A 80 5.60 8.78 20.04
N ALA A 81 6.68 8.30 19.42
CA ALA A 81 6.90 6.86 19.24
C ALA A 81 7.15 6.14 20.58
N SER A 82 6.51 4.99 20.81
CA SER A 82 6.64 4.22 22.07
C SER A 82 7.59 3.00 21.99
N VAL A 83 7.91 2.52 20.78
CA VAL A 83 8.77 1.33 20.56
C VAL A 83 10.14 1.71 20.00
N ALA A 84 10.16 2.54 18.97
CA ALA A 84 11.35 2.98 18.27
C ALA A 84 11.58 4.48 18.52
N ASN A 85 11.60 4.88 19.80
CA ASN A 85 11.90 6.27 20.14
C ASN A 85 13.42 6.53 19.99
N PRO A 86 13.83 7.80 19.85
CA PRO A 86 15.25 8.17 19.72
C PRO A 86 16.13 7.72 20.89
N ASN A 87 15.52 7.43 22.04
CA ASN A 87 16.19 6.99 23.26
C ASN A 87 16.33 5.46 23.37
N ALA A 88 15.86 4.70 22.36
CA ALA A 88 15.83 3.24 22.32
C ALA A 88 15.20 2.58 23.57
N ARG A 89 14.28 3.27 24.24
CA ARG A 89 13.55 2.77 25.39
C ARG A 89 12.15 2.34 24.96
N VAL A 90 11.80 1.10 25.24
CA VAL A 90 10.46 0.58 25.01
C VAL A 90 9.55 1.03 26.15
N GLU A 91 8.63 1.94 25.85
CA GLU A 91 7.69 2.52 26.82
C GLU A 91 6.33 1.81 26.77
N LEU A 92 6.35 0.47 26.77
CA LEU A 92 5.16 -0.37 26.66
C LEU A 92 5.19 -1.49 27.70
N ASP A 93 4.03 -1.77 28.29
CA ASP A 93 3.85 -2.92 29.17
C ASP A 93 4.02 -4.25 28.43
N GLY A 94 4.39 -5.31 29.16
CA GLY A 94 4.65 -6.64 28.59
C GLY A 94 3.46 -7.22 27.81
N LEU A 95 2.22 -7.01 28.27
CA LEU A 95 1.03 -7.48 27.56
C LEU A 95 0.79 -6.70 26.27
N MET A 96 1.11 -5.40 26.24
CA MET A 96 1.01 -4.58 25.04
C MET A 96 2.03 -5.01 23.98
N LEU A 97 3.27 -5.31 24.41
CA LEU A 97 4.31 -5.83 23.53
C LEU A 97 3.95 -7.20 22.97
N PHE A 98 3.46 -8.11 23.80
CA PHE A 98 2.98 -9.40 23.32
C PHE A 98 1.90 -9.25 22.26
N SER A 99 0.90 -8.40 22.52
CA SER A 99 -0.19 -8.12 21.57
C SER A 99 0.33 -7.52 20.26
N LEU A 100 1.30 -6.60 20.34
CA LEU A 100 1.96 -6.00 19.18
C LEU A 100 2.67 -7.07 18.33
N PHE A 101 3.54 -7.88 18.94
CA PHE A 101 4.31 -8.90 18.22
C PHE A 101 3.41 -10.00 17.65
N LEU A 102 2.40 -10.42 18.40
CA LEU A 102 1.40 -11.36 17.91
C LEU A 102 0.71 -10.79 16.66
N GLY A 103 0.27 -9.52 16.71
CA GLY A 103 -0.30 -8.82 15.57
C GLY A 103 0.66 -8.77 14.37
N VAL A 104 1.91 -8.38 14.60
CA VAL A 104 2.94 -8.32 13.54
C VAL A 104 3.10 -9.69 12.87
N VAL A 105 3.25 -10.77 13.64
CA VAL A 105 3.41 -12.12 13.10
C VAL A 105 2.16 -12.54 12.33
N THR A 106 0.97 -12.39 12.91
CA THR A 106 -0.28 -12.80 12.27
C THR A 106 -0.52 -12.05 10.95
N PHE A 107 -0.39 -10.71 10.94
CA PHE A 107 -0.60 -9.92 9.73
C PHE A 107 0.50 -10.15 8.68
N THR A 108 1.73 -10.43 9.09
CA THR A 108 2.81 -10.79 8.16
C THR A 108 2.53 -12.13 7.48
N LEU A 109 2.14 -13.16 8.25
CA LEU A 109 1.78 -14.47 7.69
C LEU A 109 0.57 -14.35 6.74
N PHE A 110 -0.43 -13.57 7.14
CA PHE A 110 -1.60 -13.29 6.30
C PHE A 110 -1.20 -12.56 5.00
N TYR A 111 -0.33 -11.56 5.08
CA TYR A 111 0.20 -10.87 3.91
C TYR A 111 0.97 -11.80 2.98
N VAL A 112 1.87 -12.63 3.50
CA VAL A 112 2.62 -13.64 2.71
C VAL A 112 1.66 -14.59 2.01
N TRP A 113 0.64 -15.07 2.73
CA TRP A 113 -0.40 -15.92 2.15
C TRP A 113 -1.14 -15.22 0.99
N LEU A 114 -1.55 -13.96 1.16
CA LEU A 114 -2.18 -13.17 0.10
C LEU A 114 -1.27 -12.99 -1.13
N VAL A 115 0.03 -12.76 -0.93
CA VAL A 115 1.00 -12.64 -2.01
C VAL A 115 1.13 -13.95 -2.77
N LEU A 116 1.30 -15.08 -2.07
CA LEU A 116 1.36 -16.40 -2.70
C LEU A 116 0.08 -16.72 -3.48
N HIS A 117 -1.08 -16.40 -2.90
CA HIS A 117 -2.37 -16.58 -3.56
C HIS A 117 -2.47 -15.73 -4.83
N ARG A 118 -2.06 -14.46 -4.77
CA ARG A 118 -2.02 -13.58 -5.94
C ARG A 118 -1.09 -14.10 -7.04
N GLN A 119 0.11 -14.56 -6.71
CA GLN A 119 1.04 -15.11 -7.70
C GLN A 119 0.47 -16.36 -8.38
N ARG A 120 -0.20 -17.21 -7.59
CA ARG A 120 -0.89 -18.39 -8.13
C ARG A 120 -1.99 -18.03 -9.12
N VAL A 121 -2.82 -17.02 -8.80
CA VAL A 121 -3.87 -16.54 -9.71
C VAL A 121 -3.27 -16.01 -11.01
N LEU A 122 -2.21 -15.19 -10.94
CA LEU A 122 -1.53 -14.67 -12.12
C LEU A 122 -0.94 -15.78 -12.99
N ALA A 123 -0.27 -16.77 -12.40
CA ALA A 123 0.29 -17.90 -13.15
C ALA A 123 -0.79 -18.74 -13.85
N LEU A 124 -1.97 -18.88 -13.23
CA LEU A 124 -3.12 -19.57 -13.83
C LEU A 124 -3.73 -18.74 -14.97
N GLU A 125 -3.86 -17.43 -14.82
CA GLU A 125 -4.32 -16.52 -15.87
C GLU A 125 -3.40 -16.58 -17.11
N ASP A 126 -2.08 -16.55 -16.90
CA ASP A 126 -1.09 -16.67 -17.98
C ASP A 126 -1.21 -18.03 -18.69
N THR A 127 -1.37 -19.14 -17.94
CA THR A 127 -1.54 -20.48 -18.52
C THR A 127 -2.82 -20.59 -19.37
N VAL A 128 -3.91 -19.94 -18.95
CA VAL A 128 -5.17 -19.92 -19.72
C VAL A 128 -5.01 -19.11 -21.01
N ALA A 129 -4.31 -17.97 -20.95
CA ALA A 129 -4.05 -17.12 -22.12
C ALA A 129 -3.21 -17.84 -23.18
N ASP A 130 -2.15 -18.55 -22.77
CA ASP A 130 -1.29 -19.31 -23.67
C ASP A 130 -2.06 -20.43 -24.39
N ARG A 131 -2.89 -21.19 -23.68
CA ARG A 131 -3.71 -22.24 -24.29
C ARG A 131 -4.69 -21.70 -25.33
N GLY A 132 -5.32 -20.56 -25.07
CA GLY A 132 -6.22 -19.91 -26.02
C GLY A 132 -5.49 -19.46 -27.30
N LEU A 133 -4.22 -19.05 -27.17
CA LEU A 133 -3.38 -18.70 -28.31
C LEU A 133 -3.06 -19.94 -29.16
N ASP A 134 -2.68 -21.05 -28.53
CA ASP A 134 -2.36 -22.31 -29.21
C ASP A 134 -3.55 -22.87 -29.99
N GLU A 135 -4.76 -22.82 -29.42
CA GLU A 135 -6.00 -23.22 -30.09
C GLU A 135 -6.28 -22.34 -31.31
N ALA A 136 -6.17 -21.01 -31.17
CA ALA A 136 -6.38 -20.09 -32.29
C ALA A 136 -5.37 -20.29 -33.43
N ILE A 137 -4.10 -20.61 -33.12
CA ILE A 137 -3.08 -20.93 -34.13
C ILE A 137 -3.44 -22.23 -34.87
N ARG A 138 -3.91 -23.24 -34.14
CA ARG A 138 -4.32 -24.53 -34.73
C ARG A 138 -5.49 -24.35 -35.70
N ASP A 139 -6.52 -23.61 -35.31
CA ASP A 139 -7.70 -23.39 -36.16
C ASP A 139 -7.32 -22.64 -37.45
N ARG A 140 -6.46 -21.62 -37.35
CA ARG A 140 -5.93 -20.90 -38.53
C ARG A 140 -5.13 -21.79 -39.48
N ARG A 141 -4.37 -22.76 -38.96
CA ARG A 141 -3.64 -23.72 -39.80
C ARG A 141 -4.60 -24.67 -40.52
N ASN A 142 -5.69 -25.06 -39.88
CA ASN A 142 -6.70 -25.93 -40.49
C ASN A 142 -7.48 -25.21 -41.61
N GLU A 143 -7.79 -23.92 -41.43
CA GLU A 143 -8.39 -23.07 -42.48
C GLU A 143 -7.50 -22.93 -43.73
N ALA A 144 -6.18 -22.97 -43.59
CA ALA A 144 -5.24 -22.80 -44.69
C ALA A 144 -4.98 -24.07 -45.50
N VAL A 145 -5.41 -25.24 -45.01
CA VAL A 145 -5.17 -26.55 -45.62
C VAL A 145 -6.42 -27.12 -46.30
N GLY A 146 -7.60 -26.55 -46.02
CA GLY A 146 -8.87 -26.86 -46.70
C GLY A 146 -9.19 -25.89 -47.82
#